data_AF-A0A1Q5P9C2-F1
#
_entry.id   AF-A0A1Q5P9C2-F1
#
_cell.length_a   1.000
_cell.length_b   1.000
_cell.length_c   1.000
_cell.angle_alpha   90.00
_cell.angle_beta   90.00
_cell.angle_gamma   90.00
#
_symmetry.space_group_name_H-M   'P 1'
#
loop_
_entity.id
_entity.type
_entity.pdbx_description
1 polymer ?
#
loop_
_entity_poly.entity_id
_entity_poly.type
_entity_poly.pdbx_seq_one_letter_code
_entity_poly.pdbx_strand_id
1 'polypeptide(L)'
;MNKDLNNMTYREATQELEEILRAIENDAVDVDELTQKVQRSSQLIKLCKEKLRKAEKAIDQVFSEENCEVPAKPQEGSAGTLF
;
A
#
# COMPACT_ATOMS: atom_id res chain seq x y z
N MET A 1 0.26 -12.20 15.93
CA MET A 1 1.70 -12.09 15.59
C MET A 1 1.90 -10.73 14.92
N ASN A 2 2.57 -9.77 15.56
CA ASN A 2 2.85 -8.48 14.91
C ASN A 2 4.21 -8.56 14.23
N LYS A 3 4.22 -8.86 12.93
CA LYS A 3 5.43 -8.98 12.11
C LYS A 3 5.91 -7.59 11.68
N ASP A 4 7.23 -7.40 11.62
CA ASP A 4 7.84 -6.15 11.18
C ASP A 4 7.52 -5.85 9.71
N LEU A 5 7.08 -4.62 9.43
CA LEU A 5 6.64 -4.16 8.10
C LEU A 5 7.72 -4.34 7.03
N ASN A 6 9.00 -4.19 7.40
CA ASN A 6 10.13 -4.27 6.46
C ASN A 6 10.35 -5.67 5.87
N ASN A 7 9.96 -6.73 6.60
CA ASN A 7 10.14 -8.12 6.18
C ASN A 7 8.83 -8.78 5.73
N MET A 8 7.76 -7.99 5.64
CA MET A 8 6.44 -8.49 5.29
C MET A 8 6.28 -8.56 3.77
N THR A 9 5.75 -9.67 3.27
CA THR A 9 5.36 -9.84 1.88
C THR A 9 4.03 -9.12 1.59
N TYR A 10 3.72 -8.90 0.32
CA TYR A 10 2.41 -8.33 -0.05
C TYR A 10 1.26 -9.19 0.48
N ARG A 11 1.35 -10.51 0.32
CA ARG A 11 0.32 -11.47 0.77
C ARG A 11 0.10 -11.39 2.28
N GLU A 12 1.16 -11.38 3.05
CA GLU A 12 1.07 -11.29 4.52
C GLU A 12 0.42 -9.98 4.96
N ALA A 13 0.77 -8.86 4.31
CA ALA A 13 0.15 -7.57 4.62
C ALA A 13 -1.35 -7.56 4.34
N THR A 14 -1.79 -8.19 3.24
CA THR A 14 -3.21 -8.32 2.91
C THR A 14 -3.95 -9.23 3.89
N GLN A 15 -3.32 -10.35 4.30
CA GLN A 15 -3.89 -11.24 5.31
C GLN A 15 -4.08 -10.53 6.65
N GLU A 16 -3.08 -9.76 7.09
CA GLU A 16 -3.19 -8.99 8.35
C GLU A 16 -4.28 -7.92 8.26
N LEU A 17 -4.47 -7.29 7.09
CA LEU A 17 -5.59 -6.35 6.87
C LEU A 17 -6.96 -7.04 6.98
N GLU A 18 -7.12 -8.24 6.43
CA GLU A 18 -8.35 -9.04 6.55
C GLU A 18 -8.61 -9.45 8.01
N GLU A 19 -7.57 -9.82 8.76
CA GLU A 19 -7.67 -10.13 10.19
C GLU A 19 -8.10 -8.90 11.00
N ILE A 20 -7.53 -7.74 10.71
CA ILE A 20 -7.93 -6.47 11.35
C ILE A 20 -9.40 -6.16 11.04
N LEU A 21 -9.82 -6.32 9.79
CA LEU A 21 -11.21 -6.07 9.39
C LEU A 21 -12.17 -6.99 10.14
N ARG A 22 -11.90 -8.30 10.18
CA ARG A 22 -12.70 -9.26 10.95
C ARG A 22 -12.73 -8.94 12.44
N ALA A 23 -11.62 -8.47 13.00
CA ALA A 23 -11.58 -8.07 14.40
C ALA A 23 -12.53 -6.91 14.66
N ILE A 24 -12.52 -5.88 13.80
CA ILE A 24 -13.39 -4.69 13.91
C ILE A 24 -14.87 -5.07 13.73
N GLU A 25 -15.19 -5.94 12.78
CA GLU A 25 -16.57 -6.37 12.51
C GLU A 25 -17.21 -7.20 13.64
N ASN A 26 -16.41 -7.80 14.52
CA ASN A 26 -16.92 -8.62 15.62
C ASN A 26 -17.42 -7.82 16.84
N ASP A 27 -17.57 -6.49 16.74
CA ASP A 27 -18.14 -5.56 17.74
C ASP A 27 -17.53 -5.61 19.16
N ALA A 28 -16.47 -6.40 19.37
CA ALA A 28 -15.80 -6.60 20.65
C ALA A 28 -14.52 -5.77 20.82
N VAL A 29 -14.28 -4.80 19.93
CA VAL A 29 -13.06 -4.00 19.91
C VAL A 29 -13.30 -2.68 20.65
N ASP A 30 -12.53 -2.43 21.70
CA ASP A 30 -12.55 -1.16 22.42
C ASP A 30 -12.08 -0.01 21.51
N VAL A 31 -12.51 1.23 21.77
CA VAL A 31 -12.18 2.44 21.00
C VAL A 31 -10.66 2.66 20.91
N ASP A 32 -9.93 2.39 21.99
CA ASP A 32 -8.47 2.48 22.01
C ASP A 32 -7.82 1.43 21.10
N GLU A 33 -8.35 0.19 21.10
CA GLU A 33 -7.88 -0.88 20.22
C GLU A 33 -8.23 -0.60 18.75
N LEU A 34 -9.41 -0.03 18.49
CA LEU A 34 -9.82 0.37 17.15
C LEU A 34 -8.83 1.38 16.57
N THR A 35 -8.43 2.37 17.38
CA THR A 35 -7.44 3.36 16.97
C THR A 35 -6.10 2.71 16.60
N GLN A 36 -5.61 1.76 17.41
CA GLN A 36 -4.38 1.02 17.11
C GLN A 36 -4.50 0.18 15.83
N LYS A 37 -5.62 -0.52 15.65
CA LYS A 37 -5.90 -1.34 14.47
C LYS A 37 -5.95 -0.49 13.19
N VAL A 38 -6.61 0.67 13.23
CA VAL A 38 -6.67 1.60 12.10
C VAL A 38 -5.28 2.16 11.77
N GLN A 39 -4.49 2.54 12.77
CA GLN A 39 -3.11 2.98 12.55
C GLN A 39 -2.26 1.89 11.90
N ARG A 40 -2.38 0.65 12.37
CA ARG A 40 -1.70 -0.51 11.79
C ARG A 40 -2.13 -0.74 10.34
N SER A 41 -3.42 -0.71 10.04
CA SER A 41 -3.95 -0.83 8.68
C SER A 41 -3.38 0.26 7.75
N SER A 42 -3.25 1.49 8.24
CA SER A 42 -2.62 2.58 7.46
C SER A 42 -1.17 2.25 7.06
N GLN A 43 -0.41 1.67 7.98
CA GLN A 43 0.98 1.25 7.71
C GLN A 43 1.04 0.11 6.68
N LEU A 44 0.17 -0.90 6.82
CA LEU A 44 0.09 -2.02 5.88
C LEU A 44 -0.29 -1.55 4.47
N ILE A 45 -1.25 -0.64 4.35
CA ILE A 45 -1.67 -0.07 3.07
C ILE A 45 -0.51 0.69 2.40
N LYS A 46 0.28 1.45 3.16
CA LYS A 46 1.47 2.15 2.61
C LYS A 46 2.49 1.14 2.07
N LEU A 47 2.78 0.08 2.82
CA LEU A 47 3.67 -0.99 2.39
C LEU A 47 3.17 -1.65 1.08
N CYS A 48 1.87 -1.97 1.00
CA CYS A 48 1.28 -2.56 -0.19
C CYS A 48 1.45 -1.66 -1.42
N LYS A 49 1.17 -0.34 -1.27
CA LYS A 49 1.37 0.64 -2.35
C LYS A 49 2.82 0.71 -2.82
N GLU A 50 3.78 0.69 -1.90
CA GLU A 50 5.20 0.70 -2.24
C GLU A 50 5.62 -0.55 -3.02
N LYS A 51 5.13 -1.73 -2.60
CA LYS A 51 5.40 -2.98 -3.32
C LYS A 51 4.82 -2.99 -4.73
N LEU A 52 3.58 -2.51 -4.88
CA LEU A 52 2.94 -2.41 -6.20
C LEU A 52 3.69 -1.44 -7.12
N ARG A 53 4.10 -0.27 -6.63
CA ARG A 53 4.92 0.68 -7.39
C ARG A 53 6.27 0.09 -7.81
N LYS A 54 6.92 -0.69 -6.94
CA LYS A 54 8.18 -1.38 -7.28
C LYS A 54 7.95 -2.44 -8.36
N ALA A 55 6.86 -3.18 -8.28
CA ALA A 55 6.50 -4.18 -9.29
C ALA A 55 6.19 -3.52 -10.64
N GLU A 56 5.39 -2.45 -10.66
CA GLU A 56 5.08 -1.65 -11.84
C GLU A 56 6.38 -1.13 -12.50
N LYS A 57 7.28 -0.52 -11.72
CA LYS A 57 8.57 -0.06 -12.25
C LYS A 57 9.43 -1.18 -12.82
N ALA A 58 9.45 -2.35 -12.19
CA ALA A 58 10.20 -3.50 -12.70
C ALA A 58 9.61 -4.01 -14.01
N ILE A 59 8.28 -4.01 -14.14
CA ILE A 59 7.58 -4.36 -15.37
C ILE A 59 7.91 -3.33 -16.48
N ASP A 60 7.78 -2.04 -16.19
CA ASP A 60 8.11 -0.96 -17.13
C ASP A 60 9.55 -1.06 -17.62
N GLN A 61 10.48 -1.38 -16.73
CA GLN A 61 11.90 -1.57 -17.03
C GLN A 61 12.10 -2.72 -18.04
N VAL A 62 11.49 -3.89 -17.80
CA VAL A 62 11.57 -5.04 -18.72
C VAL A 62 11.05 -4.68 -20.10
N PHE A 63 9.88 -4.03 -20.17
CA PHE A 63 9.29 -3.62 -21.46
C PHE A 63 10.10 -2.52 -22.17
N SER A 64 10.81 -1.67 -21.42
CA SER A 64 11.71 -0.64 -21.98
C SER A 64 13.03 -1.21 -22.50
N GLU A 65 13.49 -2.33 -21.94
CA GLU A 65 14.73 -3.01 -22.35
C GLU A 65 14.52 -3.88 -23.60
N GLU A 66 13.30 -4.39 -23.83
CA GLU A 66 12.96 -5.23 -25.00
C GLU A 66 12.54 -4.44 -26.26
N ASN A 67 12.23 -3.14 -26.14
CA ASN A 67 12.01 -2.26 -27.29
C ASN A 67 12.35 -0.79 -26.95
N CYS A 68 13.24 -0.17 -27.73
CA CYS A 68 13.64 1.24 -27.59
C CYS A 68 12.46 2.20 -27.80
N GLU A 69 11.71 2.55 -26.76
CA GLU A 69 10.88 3.76 -26.75
C GLU A 69 10.62 4.21 -25.30
N VAL A 70 10.87 5.49 -25.02
CA VAL A 70 10.70 6.08 -23.69
C VAL A 70 9.23 6.45 -23.52
N PRO A 71 8.48 5.89 -22.55
CA PRO A 71 7.20 6.47 -22.20
C PRO A 71 7.46 7.80 -21.48
N ALA A 72 7.14 8.89 -22.16
CA ALA A 72 7.15 10.24 -21.60
C ALA A 72 6.24 10.30 -20.37
N LYS A 73 6.82 10.45 -19.17
CA LYS A 73 6.14 11.14 -18.06
C LYS A 73 6.30 12.64 -18.34
N PRO A 74 5.23 13.47 -18.24
CA PRO A 74 4.66 13.78 -16.93
C PRO A 74 3.16 14.17 -16.90
N GLN A 75 2.46 13.82 -15.81
CA GLN A 75 1.58 14.79 -15.14
C GLN A 75 1.59 14.55 -13.63
N GLU A 76 2.55 15.17 -12.96
CA GLU A 76 2.25 15.83 -11.69
C GLU A 76 1.33 17.01 -12.03
N GLY A 77 0.07 16.92 -11.64
CA GLY A 77 -0.82 18.07 -11.65
C GLY A 77 -0.35 19.07 -10.59
N SER A 78 0.40 20.08 -11.00
CA SER A 78 0.69 21.24 -10.17
C SER A 78 -0.60 22.05 -9.94
N ALA A 79 -0.82 22.41 -8.67
CA ALA A 79 -1.54 23.57 -8.16
C ALA A 79 -2.55 24.30 -9.08
N GLY A 80 -3.81 24.25 -8.67
CA GLY A 80 -4.83 25.25 -9.03
C GLY A 80 -5.51 25.77 -7.77
N THR A 81 -4.93 26.81 -7.16
CA THR A 81 -5.72 27.79 -6.40
C THR A 81 -6.61 28.53 -7.40
N LEU A 82 -7.93 28.62 -7.17
CA LEU A 82 -8.78 29.74 -7.63
C LEU A 82 -10.21 29.61 -7.08
N PHE A 83 -10.57 30.58 -6.22
CA PHE A 83 -11.87 30.97 -5.67
C PHE A 83 -12.58 30.07 -4.65
#